data_AF-A0A2E2N7V8-F1
#
_entry.id   AF-A0A2E2N7V8-F1
#
_cell.length_a   1.000
_cell.length_b   1.000
_cell.length_c   1.000
_cell.angle_alpha   90.00
_cell.angle_beta   90.00
_cell.angle_gamma   90.00
#
_symmetry.space_group_name_H-M   'P 1'
#
loop_
_entity.id
_entity.type
_entity.pdbx_description
1 polymer ?
#
loop_
_entity_poly.entity_id
_entity_poly.type
_entity_poly.pdbx_seq_one_letter_code
_entity_poly.pdbx_strand_id
1 'polypeptide(L)'
;MRLHTAALTATTLLGPAATAGVTIFASSVESFDQGRLRDSSHIDIVRSNPLNALNAPQMTYDMNYVSLGWRGSIVLSFGGLITEQVTVWETSINPPPGHYEMADIYVGYGDSAANADWWYAGSVDSRFDGQPISLDGASSLAGRDTFSYVRVTDATPDTSASMDGFDVDGVGATYAPPPFTPVPVPAPAGAALLGLGGLAAGRRSRNVR
;
A
#
# COMPACT_ATOMS: atom_id res chain seq x y z
N MET A 1 4.82 20.41 60.65
CA MET A 1 5.09 20.64 59.22
C MET A 1 4.90 19.30 58.51
N ARG A 2 3.72 19.05 57.92
CA ARG A 2 3.35 17.75 57.34
C ARG A 2 3.59 17.78 55.81
N LEU A 3 4.60 17.06 55.33
CA LEU A 3 4.83 16.86 53.90
C LEU A 3 3.73 15.93 53.35
N HIS A 4 3.01 16.40 52.34
CA HIS A 4 2.11 15.58 51.54
C HIS A 4 2.89 15.06 50.34
N THR A 5 3.18 13.76 50.34
CA THR A 5 3.74 13.04 49.19
C THR A 5 2.61 12.78 48.21
N ALA A 6 2.59 13.47 47.08
CA ALA A 6 1.71 13.17 45.97
C ALA A 6 2.30 11.98 45.20
N ALA A 7 1.62 10.82 45.26
CA ALA A 7 1.93 9.68 44.40
C ALA A 7 1.32 9.92 43.02
N LEU A 8 2.16 9.97 41.98
CA LEU A 8 1.74 10.07 40.59
C LEU A 8 1.44 8.64 40.09
N THR A 9 0.17 8.27 40.01
CA THR A 9 -0.26 6.99 39.44
C THR A 9 -0.21 7.08 37.92
N ALA A 10 0.76 6.42 37.30
CA ALA A 10 0.80 6.23 35.85
C ALA A 10 -0.17 5.11 35.46
N THR A 11 -1.36 5.47 34.97
CA THR A 11 -2.30 4.52 34.38
C THR A 11 -1.84 4.17 32.97
N THR A 12 -1.21 3.01 32.81
CA THR A 12 -0.96 2.42 31.49
C THR A 12 -2.28 1.94 30.88
N LEU A 13 -2.81 2.69 29.92
CA LEU A 13 -3.89 2.23 29.04
C LEU A 13 -3.32 1.17 28.09
N LEU A 14 -3.54 -0.11 28.39
CA LEU A 14 -3.36 -1.20 27.43
C LEU A 14 -4.48 -1.08 26.40
N GLY A 15 -4.17 -0.55 25.21
CA GLY A 15 -5.05 -0.64 24.06
C GLY A 15 -5.25 -2.10 23.64
N PRO A 16 -6.36 -2.43 22.94
CA PRO A 16 -6.54 -3.77 22.39
C PRO A 16 -5.36 -4.12 21.48
N ALA A 17 -4.84 -5.34 21.62
CA ALA A 17 -3.81 -5.85 20.74
C ALA A 17 -4.35 -5.89 19.31
N ALA A 18 -3.77 -5.05 18.44
CA ALA A 18 -3.89 -5.13 17.00
C ALA A 18 -3.50 -6.55 16.57
N THR A 19 -4.45 -7.33 16.04
CA THR A 19 -4.10 -8.62 15.43
C THR A 19 -3.45 -8.31 14.07
N ALA A 20 -2.13 -8.29 14.04
CA ALA A 20 -1.37 -8.38 12.80
C ALA A 20 -1.66 -9.75 12.15
N GLY A 21 -1.76 -9.80 10.83
CA GLY A 21 -1.96 -11.05 10.08
C GLY A 21 -3.38 -11.37 9.60
N VAL A 22 -4.35 -10.44 9.69
CA VAL A 22 -5.67 -10.62 9.05
C VAL A 22 -5.59 -10.19 7.60
N THR A 23 -5.95 -11.07 6.66
CA THR A 23 -6.12 -10.69 5.26
C THR A 23 -7.42 -9.90 5.08
N ILE A 24 -7.32 -8.73 4.46
CA ILE A 24 -8.44 -7.95 3.95
C ILE A 24 -8.36 -7.86 2.43
N PHE A 25 -9.51 -7.67 1.79
CA PHE A 25 -9.59 -7.56 0.34
C PHE A 25 -9.82 -6.13 -0.11
N ALA A 26 -9.44 -5.83 -1.34
CA ALA A 26 -9.75 -4.56 -1.97
C ALA A 26 -11.26 -4.30 -1.93
N SER A 27 -11.62 -3.09 -1.51
CA SER A 27 -13.02 -2.67 -1.33
C SER A 27 -13.41 -1.50 -2.24
N SER A 28 -12.45 -0.87 -2.91
CA SER A 28 -12.67 0.28 -3.79
C SER A 28 -11.68 0.30 -4.95
N VAL A 29 -12.17 0.73 -6.11
CA VAL A 29 -11.34 1.05 -7.28
C VAL A 29 -11.07 2.55 -7.27
N GLU A 30 -9.81 2.91 -7.08
CA GLU A 30 -9.39 4.32 -7.02
C GLU A 30 -9.10 4.89 -8.42
N SER A 31 -8.58 4.05 -9.32
CA SER A 31 -8.42 4.36 -10.73
C SER A 31 -8.30 3.08 -11.56
N PHE A 32 -8.76 3.15 -12.80
CA PHE A 32 -8.62 2.06 -13.78
C PHE A 32 -8.29 2.67 -15.13
N ASP A 33 -7.14 2.28 -15.68
CA ASP A 33 -6.72 2.63 -17.03
C ASP A 33 -6.58 1.34 -17.83
N GLN A 34 -7.61 0.98 -18.58
CA GLN A 34 -7.63 -0.26 -19.34
C GLN A 34 -6.79 -0.11 -20.61
N GLY A 35 -5.83 -1.02 -20.76
CA GLY A 35 -5.09 -1.21 -21.98
C GLY A 35 -5.95 -1.73 -23.14
N ARG A 36 -5.28 -2.04 -24.23
CA ARG A 36 -5.92 -2.63 -25.43
C ARG A 36 -5.63 -4.13 -25.48
N LEU A 37 -6.34 -4.84 -26.37
CA LEU A 37 -5.82 -6.12 -26.82
C LEU A 37 -4.49 -5.92 -27.55
N ARG A 38 -3.70 -6.99 -27.69
CA ARG A 38 -2.40 -6.96 -28.40
C ARG A 38 -2.50 -6.41 -29.82
N ASP A 39 -3.63 -6.63 -30.49
CA ASP A 39 -3.92 -6.12 -31.84
C ASP A 39 -4.45 -4.66 -31.85
N SER A 40 -4.37 -3.97 -30.70
CA SER A 40 -4.88 -2.62 -30.45
C SER A 40 -6.41 -2.47 -30.44
N SER A 41 -7.17 -3.55 -30.58
CA SER A 41 -8.62 -3.50 -30.44
C SER A 41 -9.05 -3.36 -28.96
N HIS A 42 -10.33 -3.10 -28.73
CA HIS A 42 -10.87 -2.95 -27.37
C HIS A 42 -11.03 -4.33 -26.71
N ILE A 43 -10.81 -4.39 -25.40
CA ILE A 43 -11.22 -5.54 -24.59
C ILE A 43 -12.74 -5.65 -24.63
N ASP A 44 -13.26 -6.88 -24.62
CA ASP A 44 -14.70 -7.12 -24.52
C ASP A 44 -15.26 -6.47 -23.25
N ILE A 45 -16.40 -5.79 -23.37
CA ILE A 45 -17.04 -5.05 -22.27
C ILE A 45 -17.28 -5.93 -21.04
N VAL A 46 -17.53 -7.22 -21.23
CA VAL A 46 -17.77 -8.16 -20.13
C VAL A 46 -16.52 -8.39 -19.27
N ARG A 47 -15.33 -8.12 -19.80
CA ARG A 47 -14.02 -8.20 -19.12
C ARG A 47 -13.48 -6.82 -18.71
N SER A 48 -14.23 -5.75 -18.96
CA SER A 48 -13.83 -4.36 -18.68
C SER A 48 -14.46 -3.76 -17.43
N ASN A 49 -15.12 -4.56 -16.59
CA ASN A 49 -15.72 -4.07 -15.35
C ASN A 49 -14.70 -4.12 -14.18
N PRO A 50 -14.10 -3.00 -13.75
CA PRO A 50 -13.09 -3.01 -12.69
C PRO A 50 -13.65 -3.40 -11.32
N LEU A 51 -14.97 -3.36 -11.12
CA LEU A 51 -15.60 -3.81 -9.88
C LEU A 51 -15.47 -5.32 -9.66
N ASN A 52 -15.14 -6.08 -10.71
CA ASN A 52 -14.88 -7.51 -10.62
C ASN A 52 -13.59 -7.85 -9.84
N ALA A 53 -12.65 -6.89 -9.68
CA ALA A 53 -11.45 -7.08 -8.86
C ALA A 53 -11.65 -6.86 -7.35
N LEU A 54 -12.87 -6.52 -6.92
CA LEU A 54 -13.18 -6.21 -5.53
C LEU A 54 -13.64 -7.44 -4.76
N ASN A 55 -13.42 -7.40 -3.45
CA ASN A 55 -13.72 -8.48 -2.50
C ASN A 55 -12.79 -9.70 -2.70
N ALA A 56 -13.18 -10.82 -2.08
CA ALA A 56 -12.45 -12.06 -2.21
C ALA A 56 -12.48 -12.55 -3.67
N PRO A 57 -11.37 -13.14 -4.16
CA PRO A 57 -11.36 -13.79 -5.46
C PRO A 57 -12.39 -14.90 -5.46
N GLN A 58 -13.07 -15.07 -6.58
CA GLN A 58 -14.16 -16.03 -6.66
C GLN A 58 -13.65 -17.41 -7.06
N MET A 59 -12.47 -17.48 -7.70
CA MET A 59 -11.80 -18.73 -8.06
C MET A 59 -12.72 -19.68 -8.86
N THR A 60 -13.56 -19.10 -9.72
CA THR A 60 -14.42 -19.85 -10.64
C THR A 60 -14.01 -19.59 -12.08
N TYR A 61 -14.51 -20.41 -13.02
CA TYR A 61 -14.35 -20.16 -14.45
C TYR A 61 -15.44 -19.26 -15.02
N ASP A 62 -16.15 -18.52 -14.16
CA ASP A 62 -17.13 -17.56 -14.59
C ASP A 62 -16.44 -16.25 -15.01
N MET A 63 -17.18 -15.39 -15.69
CA MET A 63 -16.65 -14.14 -16.24
C MET A 63 -16.74 -13.05 -15.18
N ASN A 64 -15.85 -13.14 -14.19
CA ASN A 64 -15.95 -12.41 -12.93
C ASN A 64 -14.63 -11.80 -12.45
N TYR A 65 -13.72 -11.58 -13.40
CA TYR A 65 -12.47 -10.86 -13.28
C TYR A 65 -12.51 -9.60 -14.15
N VAL A 66 -11.45 -8.78 -14.08
CA VAL A 66 -11.23 -7.66 -15.00
C VAL A 66 -9.91 -7.84 -15.72
N SER A 67 -9.93 -7.75 -17.06
CA SER A 67 -8.70 -7.73 -17.85
C SER A 67 -8.10 -6.33 -17.82
N LEU A 68 -6.81 -6.24 -17.48
CA LEU A 68 -6.12 -4.97 -17.50
C LEU A 68 -5.91 -4.46 -18.93
N GLY A 69 -5.74 -5.35 -19.91
CA GLY A 69 -5.24 -4.95 -21.22
C GLY A 69 -3.74 -4.78 -21.21
N TRP A 70 -3.15 -4.79 -22.40
CA TRP A 70 -1.73 -4.54 -22.59
C TRP A 70 -1.35 -3.19 -22.02
N ARG A 71 -0.43 -3.20 -21.05
CA ARG A 71 0.04 -2.02 -20.29
C ARG A 71 -1.03 -1.31 -19.45
N GLY A 72 -2.20 -1.92 -19.29
CA GLY A 72 -3.24 -1.37 -18.44
C GLY A 72 -2.89 -1.47 -16.97
N SER A 73 -3.65 -0.76 -16.14
CA SER A 73 -3.46 -0.78 -14.69
C SER A 73 -4.75 -0.52 -13.92
N ILE A 74 -4.79 -1.05 -12.71
CA ILE A 74 -5.83 -0.77 -11.73
C ILE A 74 -5.19 -0.39 -10.39
N VAL A 75 -5.78 0.60 -9.72
CA VAL A 75 -5.41 1.01 -8.37
C VAL A 75 -6.57 0.73 -7.43
N LEU A 76 -6.28 0.06 -6.32
CA LEU A 76 -7.24 -0.44 -5.35
C LEU A 76 -6.92 0.06 -3.94
N SER A 77 -7.95 0.23 -3.12
CA SER A 77 -7.85 0.50 -1.68
C SER A 77 -8.67 -0.50 -0.85
N PHE A 78 -8.37 -0.61 0.44
CA PHE A 78 -8.82 -1.73 1.31
C PHE A 78 -9.68 -1.29 2.50
N GLY A 79 -10.12 -0.02 2.54
CA GLY A 79 -10.85 0.54 3.68
C GLY A 79 -10.00 0.72 4.96
N GLY A 80 -8.71 0.46 4.87
CA GLY A 80 -7.73 0.59 5.95
C GLY A 80 -6.30 0.52 5.39
N LEU A 81 -5.32 0.74 6.26
CA LEU A 81 -3.91 0.56 5.89
C LEU A 81 -3.57 -0.93 5.77
N ILE A 82 -2.69 -1.23 4.84
CA ILE A 82 -2.13 -2.57 4.61
C ILE A 82 -0.67 -2.61 5.07
N THR A 83 -0.16 -3.80 5.39
CA THR A 83 1.22 -4.04 5.83
C THR A 83 1.69 -5.41 5.36
N GLU A 84 2.93 -5.79 5.68
CA GLU A 84 3.55 -7.11 5.51
C GLU A 84 3.50 -7.76 4.12
N GLN A 85 2.31 -8.09 3.62
CA GLN A 85 2.10 -8.88 2.41
C GLN A 85 0.93 -8.39 1.58
N VAL A 86 1.05 -8.57 0.25
CA VAL A 86 -0.03 -8.42 -0.74
C VAL A 86 -0.15 -9.72 -1.52
N THR A 87 -1.37 -10.12 -1.87
CA THR A 87 -1.66 -11.28 -2.70
C THR A 87 -2.59 -10.85 -3.83
N VAL A 88 -2.28 -11.28 -5.05
CA VAL A 88 -3.11 -11.02 -6.23
C VAL A 88 -3.50 -12.36 -6.85
N TRP A 89 -4.76 -12.49 -7.21
CA TRP A 89 -5.32 -13.66 -7.88
C TRP A 89 -5.67 -13.34 -9.32
N GLU A 90 -5.37 -14.29 -10.18
CA GLU A 90 -5.57 -14.24 -11.62
C GLU A 90 -6.57 -15.33 -12.03
N THR A 91 -7.42 -15.03 -13.02
CA THR A 91 -8.34 -16.02 -13.58
C THR A 91 -8.23 -16.08 -15.10
N SER A 92 -7.47 -17.07 -15.57
CA SER A 92 -7.41 -17.46 -16.99
C SER A 92 -8.39 -18.60 -17.31
N ILE A 93 -9.34 -18.38 -18.22
CA ILE A 93 -10.27 -19.43 -18.67
C ILE A 93 -9.67 -20.19 -19.87
N ASN A 94 -9.33 -21.47 -19.67
CA ASN A 94 -8.81 -22.39 -20.70
C ASN A 94 -7.62 -21.81 -21.51
N PRO A 95 -6.52 -21.40 -20.85
CA PRO A 95 -5.40 -20.76 -21.53
C PRO A 95 -4.74 -21.71 -22.55
N PRO A 96 -4.52 -21.28 -23.81
CA PRO A 96 -3.78 -22.07 -24.78
C PRO A 96 -2.29 -22.20 -24.39
N PRO A 97 -1.54 -23.16 -24.99
CA PRO A 97 -0.09 -23.24 -24.77
C PRO A 97 0.61 -21.91 -25.09
N GLY A 98 1.51 -21.49 -24.20
CA GLY A 98 2.22 -20.22 -24.33
C GLY A 98 1.42 -19.01 -23.84
N HIS A 99 0.24 -19.20 -23.27
CA HIS A 99 -0.48 -18.16 -22.53
C HIS A 99 0.10 -18.03 -21.13
N TYR A 100 0.83 -16.95 -20.90
CA TYR A 100 1.33 -16.58 -19.58
C TYR A 100 1.21 -15.07 -19.46
N GLU A 101 0.62 -14.63 -18.36
CA GLU A 101 0.37 -13.23 -18.11
C GLU A 101 1.15 -12.83 -16.89
N MET A 102 1.60 -11.58 -16.87
CA MET A 102 2.36 -11.07 -15.74
C MET A 102 1.84 -9.70 -15.35
N ALA A 103 1.90 -9.40 -14.05
CA ALA A 103 1.62 -8.09 -13.53
C ALA A 103 2.71 -7.63 -12.55
N ASP A 104 3.11 -6.37 -12.66
CA ASP A 104 3.92 -5.70 -11.67
C ASP A 104 3.03 -5.08 -10.59
N ILE A 105 3.41 -5.33 -9.34
CA ILE A 105 2.69 -4.90 -8.14
C ILE A 105 3.46 -3.76 -7.49
N TYR A 106 2.76 -2.66 -7.28
CA TYR A 106 3.24 -1.51 -6.54
C TYR A 106 2.35 -1.26 -5.33
N VAL A 107 2.96 -0.80 -4.24
CA VAL A 107 2.24 -0.28 -3.08
C VAL A 107 2.41 1.22 -3.00
N GLY A 108 1.33 1.90 -2.61
CA GLY A 108 1.28 3.36 -2.60
C GLY A 108 0.87 3.94 -1.26
N TYR A 109 1.36 5.12 -0.93
CA TYR A 109 0.92 5.88 0.23
C TYR A 109 0.75 7.36 -0.08
N GLY A 110 -0.36 7.92 0.38
CA GLY A 110 -0.71 9.32 0.21
C GLY A 110 -2.17 9.55 0.59
N ASP A 111 -2.60 10.81 0.49
CA ASP A 111 -3.98 11.22 0.76
C ASP A 111 -4.96 10.78 -0.34
N SER A 112 -4.45 10.55 -1.55
CA SER A 112 -5.19 10.02 -2.69
C SER A 112 -4.29 9.17 -3.58
N ALA A 113 -4.88 8.24 -4.33
CA ALA A 113 -4.14 7.42 -5.29
C ALA A 113 -3.41 8.28 -6.36
N ALA A 114 -4.00 9.41 -6.76
CA ALA A 114 -3.42 10.31 -7.77
C ALA A 114 -2.13 11.01 -7.32
N ASN A 115 -1.95 11.22 -6.01
CA ASN A 115 -0.80 11.90 -5.42
C ASN A 115 0.05 10.99 -4.52
N ALA A 116 -0.21 9.68 -4.56
CA ALA A 116 0.54 8.72 -3.75
C ALA A 116 1.97 8.57 -4.28
N ASP A 117 2.91 8.41 -3.35
CA ASP A 117 4.23 7.87 -3.65
C ASP A 117 4.11 6.35 -3.84
N TRP A 118 4.85 5.79 -4.80
CA TRP A 118 4.74 4.40 -5.23
C TRP A 118 6.06 3.64 -5.12
N TRP A 119 6.00 2.43 -4.58
CA TRP A 119 7.14 1.53 -4.47
C TRP A 119 6.81 0.17 -5.07
N TYR A 120 7.76 -0.39 -5.81
CA TYR A 120 7.64 -1.74 -6.35
C TYR A 120 7.68 -2.76 -5.23
N ALA A 121 6.70 -3.67 -5.21
CA ALA A 121 6.58 -4.76 -4.25
C ALA A 121 7.03 -6.10 -4.84
N GLY A 122 6.74 -6.35 -6.11
CA GLY A 122 7.06 -7.61 -6.78
C GLY A 122 6.25 -7.80 -8.06
N SER A 123 6.33 -8.99 -8.65
CA SER A 123 5.56 -9.37 -9.83
C SER A 123 4.77 -10.65 -9.58
N VAL A 124 3.61 -10.77 -10.22
CA VAL A 124 2.80 -11.99 -10.25
C VAL A 124 2.79 -12.55 -11.67
N ASP A 125 2.82 -13.87 -11.76
CA ASP A 125 2.69 -14.63 -12.99
C ASP A 125 1.41 -15.46 -12.88
N SER A 126 0.59 -15.52 -13.93
CA SER A 126 -0.69 -16.26 -13.93
C SER A 126 -0.56 -17.75 -13.62
N ARG A 127 0.65 -18.32 -13.69
CA ARG A 127 0.92 -19.73 -13.33
C ARG A 127 1.16 -19.92 -11.83
N PHE A 128 1.39 -18.85 -11.09
CA PHE A 128 1.77 -18.84 -9.67
C PHE A 128 1.06 -17.71 -8.91
N ASP A 129 -0.17 -17.41 -9.30
CA ASP A 129 -1.01 -16.43 -8.63
C ASP A 129 -1.42 -16.91 -7.22
N GLY A 130 -2.05 -16.03 -6.45
CA GLY A 130 -2.48 -16.32 -5.08
C GLY A 130 -1.34 -16.53 -4.07
N GLN A 131 -0.08 -16.38 -4.49
CA GLN A 131 1.07 -16.38 -3.61
C GLN A 131 1.28 -14.99 -2.98
N PRO A 132 1.58 -14.91 -1.67
CA PRO A 132 1.86 -13.64 -1.03
C PRO A 132 3.22 -13.07 -1.46
N ILE A 133 3.22 -11.77 -1.72
CA ILE A 133 4.39 -10.95 -1.99
C ILE A 133 4.74 -10.21 -0.70
N SER A 134 5.97 -10.39 -0.21
CA SER A 134 6.48 -9.62 0.93
C SER A 134 6.66 -8.15 0.55
N LEU A 135 6.24 -7.25 1.45
CA LEU A 135 6.43 -5.81 1.32
C LEU A 135 7.75 -5.32 1.94
N ASP A 136 8.60 -6.19 2.50
CA ASP A 136 9.81 -5.76 3.22
C ASP A 136 10.73 -4.86 2.38
N GLY A 137 10.88 -5.17 1.09
CA GLY A 137 11.66 -4.36 0.15
C GLY A 137 11.05 -2.98 -0.07
N ALA A 138 9.73 -2.92 -0.30
CA ALA A 138 9.01 -1.66 -0.45
C ALA A 138 9.04 -0.84 0.85
N SER A 139 8.84 -1.48 2.00
CA SER A 139 8.88 -0.84 3.32
C SER A 139 10.24 -0.24 3.64
N SER A 140 11.31 -0.98 3.34
CA SER A 140 12.69 -0.50 3.51
C SER A 140 12.99 0.74 2.66
N LEU A 141 12.56 0.75 1.40
CA LEU A 141 12.75 1.89 0.50
C LEU A 141 11.87 3.08 0.86
N ALA A 142 10.65 2.82 1.34
CA ALA A 142 9.69 3.84 1.72
C ALA A 142 9.96 4.43 3.12
N GLY A 143 10.79 3.76 3.94
CA GLY A 143 11.02 4.13 5.33
C GLY A 143 9.77 4.00 6.20
N ARG A 144 8.88 3.06 5.88
CA ARG A 144 7.57 2.86 6.53
C ARG A 144 6.98 1.49 6.24
N ASP A 145 6.19 0.97 7.17
CA ASP A 145 5.71 -0.42 7.11
C ASP A 145 4.23 -0.57 6.72
N THR A 146 3.56 0.52 6.37
CA THR A 146 2.14 0.51 6.01
C THR A 146 1.90 1.18 4.67
N PHE A 147 0.84 0.85 3.95
CA PHE A 147 0.49 1.46 2.67
C PHE A 147 -1.03 1.67 2.57
N SER A 148 -1.46 2.58 1.69
CA SER A 148 -2.88 2.92 1.47
C SER A 148 -3.46 2.21 0.24
N TYR A 149 -2.61 1.93 -0.75
CA TYR A 149 -3.04 1.49 -2.08
C TYR A 149 -2.20 0.34 -2.60
N VAL A 150 -2.80 -0.46 -3.48
CA VAL A 150 -2.09 -1.40 -4.37
C VAL A 150 -2.39 -1.00 -5.81
N ARG A 151 -1.35 -0.93 -6.63
CA ARG A 151 -1.47 -0.81 -8.09
C ARG A 151 -1.01 -2.11 -8.74
N VAL A 152 -1.87 -2.69 -9.55
CA VAL A 152 -1.57 -3.84 -10.41
C VAL A 152 -1.41 -3.30 -11.83
N THR A 153 -0.26 -3.53 -12.45
CA THR A 153 0.06 -3.05 -13.80
C THR A 153 0.38 -4.25 -14.68
N ASP A 154 -0.26 -4.36 -15.84
CA ASP A 154 0.08 -5.40 -16.81
C ASP A 154 1.55 -5.28 -17.23
N ALA A 155 2.25 -6.38 -17.08
CA ALA A 155 3.65 -6.58 -17.43
C ALA A 155 3.81 -7.82 -18.32
N THR A 156 2.72 -8.25 -18.97
CA THR A 156 2.71 -9.43 -19.81
C THR A 156 3.78 -9.30 -20.90
N PRO A 157 4.71 -10.26 -21.00
CA PRO A 157 5.81 -10.16 -21.95
C PRO A 157 5.32 -10.36 -23.38
N ASP A 158 5.96 -9.67 -24.34
CA ASP A 158 5.63 -9.74 -25.77
C ASP A 158 5.69 -11.16 -26.35
N THR A 159 6.40 -12.08 -25.70
CA THR A 159 6.50 -13.49 -26.08
C THR A 159 5.28 -14.34 -25.68
N SER A 160 4.37 -13.80 -24.86
CA SER A 160 3.14 -14.49 -24.45
C SER A 160 2.19 -14.71 -25.64
N ALA A 161 1.29 -15.67 -25.53
CA ALA A 161 0.15 -15.82 -26.43
C ALA A 161 -1.11 -15.08 -25.94
N SER A 162 -1.08 -14.46 -24.74
CA SER A 162 -2.19 -13.67 -24.22
C SER A 162 -2.50 -12.48 -25.13
N MET A 163 -3.80 -12.26 -25.33
CA MET A 163 -4.34 -11.16 -26.12
C MET A 163 -4.72 -9.96 -25.27
N ASP A 164 -5.12 -10.16 -24.02
CA ASP A 164 -5.69 -9.14 -23.13
C ASP A 164 -4.81 -8.79 -21.94
N GLY A 165 -3.65 -9.43 -21.79
CA GLY A 165 -2.80 -9.20 -20.63
C GLY A 165 -3.48 -9.67 -19.35
N PHE A 166 -2.92 -9.28 -18.21
CA PHE A 166 -3.28 -9.86 -16.91
C PHE A 166 -4.76 -9.67 -16.51
N ASP A 167 -5.39 -10.75 -16.09
CA ASP A 167 -6.78 -10.80 -15.60
C ASP A 167 -6.86 -10.77 -14.06
N VAL A 168 -7.41 -9.73 -13.44
CA VAL A 168 -7.49 -9.60 -11.97
C VAL A 168 -8.82 -10.12 -11.44
N ASP A 169 -8.80 -11.21 -10.65
CA ASP A 169 -9.97 -11.77 -9.93
C ASP A 169 -10.08 -11.23 -8.49
N GLY A 170 -8.96 -10.86 -7.89
CA GLY A 170 -8.98 -10.24 -6.57
C GLY A 170 -7.62 -9.81 -6.07
N VAL A 171 -7.62 -8.90 -5.10
CA VAL A 171 -6.42 -8.45 -4.39
C VAL A 171 -6.67 -8.44 -2.89
N GLY A 172 -5.77 -9.09 -2.17
CA GLY A 172 -5.77 -9.19 -0.71
C GLY A 172 -4.48 -8.63 -0.14
N ALA A 173 -4.53 -8.19 1.12
CA ALA A 173 -3.35 -7.70 1.82
C ALA A 173 -3.48 -7.92 3.32
N THR A 174 -2.35 -7.95 4.03
CA THR A 174 -2.38 -8.00 5.49
C THR A 174 -2.87 -6.66 6.03
N TYR A 175 -3.96 -6.68 6.79
CA TYR A 175 -4.50 -5.51 7.46
C TYR A 175 -3.54 -5.02 8.53
N ALA A 176 -3.35 -3.71 8.53
CA ALA A 176 -2.67 -3.00 9.57
C ALA A 176 -3.75 -2.43 10.53
N PRO A 177 -3.88 -2.93 11.79
CA PRO A 177 -4.81 -2.38 12.77
C PRO A 177 -4.26 -1.13 13.49
N PRO A 178 -5.09 -0.10 13.75
CA PRO A 178 -4.69 1.06 14.54
C PRO A 178 -4.42 0.68 16.02
N PRO A 179 -3.63 1.48 16.79
CA PRO A 179 -3.02 2.75 16.42
C PRO A 179 -1.58 2.58 15.93
N PHE A 180 -1.31 3.00 14.70
CA PHE A 180 0.06 3.17 14.23
C PHE A 180 0.67 4.37 14.94
N THR A 181 1.50 4.12 15.94
CA THR A 181 2.47 5.14 16.34
C THR A 181 3.40 5.33 15.14
N PRO A 182 3.51 6.54 14.56
CA PRO A 182 4.55 6.80 13.57
C PRO A 182 5.88 6.37 14.17
N VAL A 183 6.66 5.54 13.46
CA VAL A 183 8.04 5.29 13.85
C VAL A 183 8.70 6.67 13.93
N PRO A 184 9.20 7.11 15.10
CA PRO A 184 9.89 8.38 15.18
C PRO A 184 11.10 8.28 14.25
N VAL A 185 11.08 9.01 13.14
CA VAL A 185 12.27 9.20 12.32
C VAL A 185 13.33 9.75 13.28
N PRO A 186 14.50 9.10 13.45
CA PRO A 186 15.53 9.62 14.33
C PRO A 186 15.83 11.05 13.89
N ALA A 187 15.54 12.02 14.75
CA ALA A 187 15.91 13.40 14.49
C ALA A 187 17.42 13.39 14.21
N PRO A 188 17.89 13.95 13.08
CA PRO A 188 19.32 14.05 12.83
C PRO A 188 19.95 14.75 14.04
N ALA A 189 20.97 14.12 14.61
CA ALA A 189 21.58 14.45 15.91
C ALA A 189 22.31 15.82 15.96
N GLY A 190 21.87 16.82 15.18
CA GLY A 190 22.56 18.08 14.96
C GLY A 190 22.03 19.31 15.70
N ALA A 191 20.92 19.23 16.47
CA ALA A 191 20.26 20.44 16.99
C ALA A 191 20.16 20.54 18.53
N ALA A 192 21.12 19.98 19.28
CA ALA A 192 21.12 20.03 20.75
C ALA A 192 22.34 20.78 21.36
N LEU A 193 22.82 21.84 20.71
CA LEU A 193 24.00 22.59 21.21
C LEU A 193 23.95 24.12 21.06
N LEU A 194 22.78 24.75 21.13
CA LEU A 194 22.68 26.21 21.24
C LEU A 194 21.58 26.61 22.22
N GLY A 195 21.96 27.11 23.41
CA GLY A 195 20.99 27.79 24.27
C GLY A 195 21.26 27.88 25.77
N LEU A 196 22.43 27.52 26.29
CA LEU A 196 22.82 27.84 27.69
C LEU A 196 23.90 28.93 27.68
N GLY A 197 23.49 30.19 27.54
CA GLY A 197 24.41 31.31 27.67
C GLY A 197 23.75 32.65 27.38
N GLY A 198 23.17 33.28 28.41
CA GLY A 198 22.58 34.61 28.23
C GLY A 198 21.83 35.18 29.44
N LEU A 199 22.32 35.00 30.66
CA LEU A 199 21.85 35.73 31.85
C LEU A 199 23.00 36.55 32.42
N ALA A 200 23.06 37.85 32.08
CA ALA A 200 23.49 38.96 32.96
C ALA A 200 23.87 40.21 32.13
N ALA A 201 23.06 41.26 32.21
CA ALA A 201 23.53 42.66 32.21
C ALA A 201 22.41 43.58 32.68
N GLY A 202 22.35 43.77 34.00
CA GLY A 202 21.45 44.70 34.66
C GLY A 202 21.81 46.16 34.38
N ARG A 203 20.86 46.84 33.76
CA ARG A 203 20.45 48.25 33.89
C ARG A 203 21.17 49.05 35.01
N ARG A 204 21.88 50.11 34.64
CA ARG A 204 22.20 51.22 35.57
C ARG A 204 22.12 52.57 34.85
N SER A 205 21.00 53.26 35.01
CA SER A 205 20.92 54.71 34.75
C SER A 205 21.09 55.43 36.09
N ARG A 206 22.02 56.37 36.16
CA ARG A 206 21.99 57.45 37.15
C ARG A 206 22.48 58.74 36.52
N ASN A 207 21.55 59.67 36.38
CA ASN A 207 21.78 61.08 36.12
C ASN A 207 22.62 61.70 37.24
N VAL A 208 23.58 62.55 36.87
CA VAL A 208 24.09 63.62 37.74
C VAL A 208 24.27 64.87 36.88
N ARG A 209 23.42 65.86 37.19
CA ARG A 209 23.51 67.32 37.06
C ARG A 209 24.22 67.93 35.86
#